data_AF-A0AAV4G839-F1
#
_entry.id   AF-A0AAV4G839-F1
#
_cell.length_a   1.000
_cell.length_b   1.000
_cell.length_c   1.000
_cell.angle_alpha   90.00
_cell.angle_beta   90.00
_cell.angle_gamma   90.00
#
_symmetry.space_group_name_H-M   'P 1'
#
loop_
_entity.id
_entity.type
_entity.pdbx_description
1 polymer ?
#
loop_
_entity_poly.entity_id
_entity_poly.type
_entity_poly.pdbx_seq_one_letter_code
_entity_poly.pdbx_strand_id
1 'polypeptide(L)'
;MVITMLLSSEDVMAITMLPRTEEFMVITMLPSPEDVMVITMLPSSKDVMVITMLPSSEDVMVKTMLPSSEDVMVITMLPSSEDVMVITMLLSLDDVMVITMLPSSEDIMFITMLLSSDDGMVITILPIA
;
A
#
# COMPACT_ATOMS: atom_id res chain seq x y z
N MET A 1 2.15 -15.85 3.87
CA MET A 1 3.14 -14.77 4.01
C MET A 1 3.97 -14.67 2.74
N VAL A 2 4.09 -13.47 2.19
CA VAL A 2 4.94 -13.14 1.04
C VAL A 2 5.79 -11.93 1.39
N ILE A 3 7.10 -12.03 1.16
CA ILE A 3 8.05 -10.95 1.35
C ILE A 3 8.71 -10.70 0.00
N THR A 4 8.60 -9.47 -0.50
CA THR A 4 9.28 -9.04 -1.72
C THR A 4 10.44 -8.14 -1.35
N MET A 5 11.64 -8.54 -1.77
CA MET A 5 12.88 -7.77 -1.65
C MET A 5 13.59 -7.78 -3.01
N LEU A 6 13.89 -6.60 -3.53
CA LEU A 6 14.67 -6.41 -4.76
C LEU A 6 16.02 -5.78 -4.41
N LEU A 7 17.07 -6.11 -5.18
CA LEU A 7 18.41 -5.53 -5.05
C LEU A 7 18.60 -4.50 -6.17
N SER A 8 19.07 -3.30 -5.81
CA SER A 8 19.10 -2.03 -6.58
C SER A 8 18.97 -2.09 -8.11
N SER A 9 18.09 -1.23 -8.63
CA SER A 9 17.88 -0.90 -10.03
C SER A 9 17.55 0.61 -10.11
N GLU A 10 17.80 1.25 -11.25
CA GLU A 10 17.41 2.67 -11.47
C GLU A 10 15.90 2.85 -11.31
N ASP A 11 15.11 1.87 -11.79
CA ASP A 11 13.67 1.77 -11.58
C ASP A 11 13.32 0.46 -10.86
N VAL A 12 12.37 0.49 -9.94
CA VAL A 12 11.90 -0.70 -9.23
C VAL A 12 10.40 -0.90 -9.40
N MET A 13 10.04 -2.05 -9.96
CA MET A 13 8.66 -2.52 -10.06
C MET A 13 8.44 -3.78 -9.22
N ALA A 14 7.51 -3.70 -8.25
CA ALA A 14 7.07 -4.83 -7.45
C ALA A 14 5.59 -5.12 -7.68
N ILE A 15 5.28 -6.28 -8.26
CA ILE A 15 3.90 -6.74 -8.47
C ILE A 15 3.66 -7.99 -7.65
N THR A 16 2.63 -7.96 -6.80
CA THR A 16 2.20 -9.11 -6.01
C THR A 16 0.77 -9.51 -6.40
N MET A 17 0.63 -10.77 -6.83
CA MET A 17 -0.66 -11.43 -7.07
C MET A 17 -0.64 -12.82 -6.44
N LEU A 18 -1.59 -13.11 -5.57
CA LEU A 18 -1.63 -14.36 -4.81
C LEU A 18 -2.90 -15.18 -5.10
N PRO A 19 -2.84 -16.52 -5.03
CA PRO A 19 -4.03 -17.37 -5.09
C PRO A 19 -4.86 -17.23 -3.81
N ARG A 20 -6.15 -17.59 -3.85
CA ARG A 20 -7.05 -17.54 -2.68
C ARG A 20 -6.50 -18.34 -1.51
N THR A 21 -6.48 -17.72 -0.34
CA THR A 21 -6.20 -18.33 0.96
C THR A 21 -7.08 -17.67 2.02
N GLU A 22 -7.15 -18.26 3.21
CA GLU A 22 -7.89 -17.68 4.34
C GLU A 22 -7.22 -16.43 4.92
N GLU A 23 -5.88 -16.35 4.83
CA GLU A 23 -5.09 -15.26 5.42
C GLU A 23 -3.99 -14.80 4.45
N PHE A 24 -3.79 -13.49 4.35
CA PHE A 24 -2.66 -12.88 3.65
C PHE A 24 -1.82 -12.00 4.55
N MET A 25 -0.51 -12.13 4.40
CA MET A 25 0.48 -11.20 4.94
C MET A 25 1.47 -10.89 3.83
N VAL A 26 1.45 -9.65 3.36
CA VAL A 26 2.35 -9.13 2.33
C VAL A 26 3.21 -8.03 2.93
N ILE A 27 4.53 -8.19 2.83
CA ILE A 27 5.51 -7.17 3.21
C ILE A 27 6.38 -6.85 2.01
N THR A 28 6.39 -5.58 1.60
CA THR A 28 7.20 -5.09 0.49
C THR A 28 8.23 -4.09 0.99
N MET A 29 9.51 -4.44 0.87
CA MET A 29 10.67 -3.58 1.18
C MET A 29 11.52 -3.44 -0.08
N LEU A 30 11.74 -2.21 -0.56
CA LEU A 30 12.48 -1.94 -1.79
C LEU A 30 13.78 -1.16 -1.52
N PRO A 31 14.78 -1.22 -2.43
CA PRO A 31 15.96 -0.33 -2.40
C PRO A 31 15.56 1.09 -2.83
N SER A 32 16.49 2.06 -2.83
CA SER A 32 16.28 3.47 -3.27
C SER A 32 16.56 3.66 -4.76
N PRO A 33 15.57 3.52 -5.66
CA PRO A 33 15.65 3.91 -7.06
C PRO A 33 15.30 5.39 -7.26
N GLU A 34 15.42 5.85 -8.50
CA GLU A 34 14.77 7.07 -8.97
C GLU A 34 13.25 6.88 -8.94
N ASP A 35 12.73 5.79 -9.53
CA ASP A 35 11.29 5.50 -9.61
C ASP A 35 10.87 4.21 -8.90
N VAL A 36 9.76 4.28 -8.12
CA VAL A 36 9.14 3.10 -7.49
C VAL A 36 7.69 2.91 -7.94
N MET A 37 7.37 1.70 -8.40
CA MET A 37 5.98 1.25 -8.54
C MET A 37 5.72 -0.04 -7.77
N VAL A 38 4.77 0.01 -6.83
CA VAL A 38 4.25 -1.15 -6.09
C VAL A 38 2.80 -1.39 -6.43
N ILE A 39 2.48 -2.61 -6.89
CA ILE A 39 1.11 -3.06 -7.15
C ILE A 39 0.83 -4.32 -6.34
N THR A 40 -0.16 -4.25 -5.45
CA THR A 40 -0.66 -5.39 -4.69
C THR A 40 -2.12 -5.65 -5.03
N MET A 41 -2.40 -6.86 -5.51
CA MET A 41 -3.75 -7.33 -5.81
C MET A 41 -3.96 -8.69 -5.13
N LEU A 42 -4.82 -8.73 -4.13
CA LEU A 42 -5.13 -9.97 -3.41
C LEU A 42 -6.58 -10.39 -3.68
N PRO A 43 -6.88 -11.69 -3.69
CA PRO A 43 -8.24 -12.18 -3.77
C PRO A 43 -8.94 -12.11 -2.42
N SER A 44 -10.20 -12.53 -2.37
CA SER A 44 -10.97 -12.61 -1.11
C SER A 44 -10.30 -13.52 -0.08
N SER A 45 -10.36 -13.13 1.18
CA SER A 45 -9.67 -13.73 2.35
C SER A 45 -10.41 -13.36 3.63
N LYS A 46 -10.27 -14.08 4.75
CA LYS A 46 -10.76 -13.57 6.04
C LYS A 46 -9.91 -12.39 6.49
N ASP A 47 -8.60 -12.64 6.63
CA ASP A 47 -7.67 -11.66 7.18
C ASP A 47 -6.66 -11.22 6.14
N VAL A 48 -6.43 -9.91 6.04
CA VAL A 48 -5.42 -9.34 5.14
C VAL A 48 -4.59 -8.29 5.86
N MET A 49 -3.28 -8.51 5.85
CA MET A 49 -2.30 -7.51 6.26
C MET A 49 -1.36 -7.18 5.08
N VAL A 50 -1.34 -5.92 4.68
CA VAL A 50 -0.42 -5.39 3.67
C VAL A 50 0.43 -4.30 4.31
N ILE A 51 1.75 -4.49 4.30
CA ILE A 51 2.73 -3.51 4.79
C ILE A 51 3.66 -3.15 3.64
N THR A 52 3.66 -1.88 3.26
CA THR A 52 4.57 -1.33 2.26
C THR A 52 5.44 -0.27 2.94
N MET A 53 6.76 -0.44 2.90
CA MET A 53 7.70 0.61 3.32
C MET A 53 8.69 0.86 2.18
N LEU A 54 8.71 2.10 1.73
CA LEU A 54 9.51 2.51 0.59
C LEU A 54 10.59 3.50 1.05
N PRO A 55 11.81 3.40 0.50
CA PRO A 55 12.87 4.38 0.76
C PRO A 55 12.78 5.55 -0.23
N SER A 56 13.58 6.60 -0.01
CA SER A 56 13.60 7.82 -0.86
C SER A 56 13.74 7.51 -2.34
N SER A 57 12.91 8.18 -3.13
CA SER A 57 12.81 8.13 -4.60
C SER A 57 12.23 9.45 -5.11
N GLU A 58 12.46 9.78 -6.37
CA GLU A 58 11.85 10.97 -7.01
C GLU A 58 10.35 10.75 -7.17
N ASP A 59 9.95 9.64 -7.80
CA ASP A 59 8.56 9.29 -8.04
C ASP A 59 8.15 7.99 -7.34
N VAL A 60 6.99 8.03 -6.65
CA VAL A 60 6.43 6.86 -5.97
C VAL A 60 4.97 6.63 -6.33
N MET A 61 4.69 5.45 -6.88
CA MET A 61 3.33 4.94 -7.09
C MET A 61 3.07 3.68 -6.26
N VAL A 62 2.05 3.72 -5.40
CA VAL A 62 1.56 2.55 -4.67
C VAL A 62 0.10 2.31 -5.00
N LYS A 63 -0.21 1.07 -5.42
CA LYS A 63 -1.57 0.63 -5.69
C LYS A 63 -1.90 -0.63 -4.91
N THR A 64 -3.00 -0.59 -4.17
CA THR A 64 -3.54 -1.74 -3.43
C THR A 64 -4.99 -1.96 -3.81
N MET A 65 -5.35 -3.19 -4.16
CA MET A 65 -6.72 -3.60 -4.45
C MET A 65 -7.08 -4.89 -3.69
N LEU A 66 -8.09 -4.81 -2.82
CA LEU A 66 -8.61 -5.93 -2.03
C LEU A 66 -10.14 -6.02 -2.20
N PRO A 67 -10.67 -7.11 -2.81
CA PRO A 67 -12.06 -7.17 -3.27
C PRO A 67 -13.11 -7.70 -2.27
N SER A 68 -12.73 -8.42 -1.19
CA SER A 68 -13.65 -8.82 -0.11
C SER A 68 -12.88 -9.53 1.01
N SER A 69 -12.94 -9.00 2.23
CA SER A 69 -12.29 -9.56 3.41
C SER A 69 -13.02 -9.20 4.69
N GLU A 70 -12.92 -10.00 5.75
CA GLU A 70 -13.52 -9.67 7.04
C GLU A 70 -12.67 -8.58 7.71
N ASP A 71 -11.39 -8.86 7.94
CA ASP A 71 -10.44 -7.96 8.59
C ASP A 71 -9.33 -7.50 7.63
N VAL A 72 -9.16 -6.19 7.49
CA VAL A 72 -8.13 -5.59 6.62
C VAL A 72 -7.31 -4.55 7.34
N MET A 73 -5.98 -4.75 7.32
CA MET A 73 -5.01 -3.76 7.71
C MET A 73 -4.05 -3.44 6.56
N VAL A 74 -4.06 -2.17 6.12
CA VAL A 74 -3.12 -1.65 5.12
C VAL A 74 -2.27 -0.57 5.77
N ILE A 75 -0.95 -0.77 5.77
CA ILE A 75 0.02 0.19 6.26
C ILE A 75 0.95 0.56 5.12
N THR A 76 1.00 1.85 4.81
CA THR A 76 1.90 2.42 3.79
C THR A 76 2.76 3.49 4.43
N MET A 77 4.06 3.23 4.48
CA MET A 77 5.09 4.16 4.95
C MET A 77 5.89 4.60 3.74
N LEU A 78 5.70 5.87 3.36
CA LEU A 78 6.35 6.45 2.21
C LEU A 78 7.52 7.35 2.63
N PRO A 79 8.50 7.56 1.74
CA PRO A 79 9.67 8.36 2.02
C PRO A 79 9.42 9.85 1.71
N SER A 80 10.52 10.63 1.66
CA SER A 80 10.52 11.88 0.92
C SER A 80 10.58 11.62 -0.59
N SER A 81 9.73 12.30 -1.36
CA SER A 81 9.65 12.20 -2.83
C SER A 81 9.18 13.51 -3.46
N GLU A 82 9.44 13.73 -4.75
CA GLU A 82 8.86 14.86 -5.47
C GLU A 82 7.37 14.57 -5.67
N ASP A 83 7.07 13.47 -6.39
CA ASP A 83 5.70 13.04 -6.68
C ASP A 83 5.31 11.75 -5.95
N VAL A 84 4.12 11.78 -5.34
CA VAL A 84 3.55 10.62 -4.64
C VAL A 84 2.12 10.38 -5.08
N MET A 85 1.86 9.16 -5.57
CA MET A 85 0.53 8.66 -5.85
C MET A 85 0.24 7.37 -5.07
N VAL A 86 -0.79 7.41 -4.23
CA VAL A 86 -1.30 6.21 -3.54
C VAL A 86 -2.76 5.99 -3.86
N ILE A 87 -3.05 4.78 -4.33
CA ILE A 87 -4.40 4.34 -4.66
C ILE A 87 -4.72 3.07 -3.86
N THR A 88 -5.67 3.17 -2.95
CA THR A 88 -6.17 2.05 -2.14
C THR A 88 -7.64 1.82 -2.43
N MET A 89 -7.97 0.66 -3.00
CA MET A 89 -9.34 0.23 -3.28
C MET A 89 -9.69 -1.00 -2.46
N LEU A 90 -10.66 -0.84 -1.57
CA LEU A 90 -11.09 -1.84 -0.61
C LEU A 90 -12.61 -2.03 -0.72
N LEU A 91 -13.05 -3.25 -0.98
CA LEU A 91 -14.45 -3.58 -1.26
C LEU A 91 -14.95 -4.64 -0.27
N SER A 92 -16.18 -4.49 0.20
CA SER A 92 -16.95 -5.45 1.01
C SER A 92 -16.16 -5.99 2.21
N LEU A 93 -15.99 -5.13 3.21
CA LEU A 93 -15.22 -5.39 4.41
C LEU A 93 -16.06 -5.30 5.69
N ASP A 94 -15.67 -5.97 6.77
CA ASP A 94 -16.30 -5.78 8.08
C ASP A 94 -15.50 -4.75 8.89
N ASP A 95 -14.22 -5.05 9.17
CA ASP A 95 -13.30 -4.17 9.90
C ASP A 95 -12.11 -3.72 9.03
N VAL A 96 -11.91 -2.41 8.91
CA VAL A 96 -10.87 -1.83 8.04
C VAL A 96 -10.02 -0.80 8.76
N MET A 97 -8.71 -0.97 8.66
CA MET A 97 -7.74 0.05 9.04
C MET A 97 -6.76 0.34 7.90
N VAL A 98 -6.76 1.58 7.43
CA VAL A 98 -5.78 2.09 6.47
C VAL A 98 -4.94 3.17 7.15
N ILE A 99 -3.64 2.97 7.19
CA ILE A 99 -2.67 3.94 7.71
C ILE A 99 -1.71 4.30 6.58
N THR A 100 -1.62 5.60 6.29
CA THR A 100 -0.64 6.14 5.36
C THR A 100 0.15 7.25 6.00
N MET A 101 1.47 7.13 5.97
CA MET A 101 2.41 8.09 6.51
C MET A 101 3.30 8.60 5.39
N LEU A 102 3.38 9.92 5.26
CA LEU A 102 4.25 10.59 4.30
C LEU A 102 5.00 11.74 4.99
N PRO A 103 6.35 11.73 5.03
CA PRO A 103 7.14 12.69 5.78
C PRO A 103 7.46 14.00 5.03
N SER A 104 7.51 14.02 3.69
CA SER A 104 7.72 15.21 2.86
C SER A 104 7.51 14.92 1.37
N SER A 105 6.72 15.71 0.66
CA SER A 105 6.64 15.65 -0.81
C SER A 105 6.04 16.95 -1.37
N GLU A 106 6.42 17.29 -2.60
CA GLU A 106 5.92 18.50 -3.28
C GLU A 106 4.48 18.28 -3.78
N ASP A 107 4.24 17.17 -4.48
CA ASP A 107 2.96 16.85 -5.11
C ASP A 107 2.45 15.48 -4.67
N ILE A 108 1.27 15.49 -4.04
CA ILE A 108 0.72 14.32 -3.35
C ILE A 108 -0.73 14.06 -3.76
N MET A 109 -0.99 12.84 -4.22
CA MET A 109 -2.34 12.35 -4.49
C MET A 109 -2.65 11.07 -3.69
N PHE A 110 -3.63 11.17 -2.81
CA PHE A 110 -4.22 10.02 -2.11
C PHE A 110 -5.64 9.74 -2.61
N ILE A 111 -5.87 8.52 -3.09
CA ILE A 111 -7.20 8.02 -3.42
C ILE A 111 -7.45 6.78 -2.57
N THR A 112 -8.37 6.89 -1.61
CA THR A 112 -8.88 5.75 -0.85
C THR A 112 -10.35 5.57 -1.13
N MET A 113 -10.74 4.38 -1.60
CA MET A 113 -12.12 4.01 -1.82
C MET A 113 -12.45 2.81 -0.92
N LEU A 114 -13.38 3.01 0.01
CA LEU A 114 -13.95 1.98 0.87
C LEU A 114 -15.41 1.77 0.46
N LEU A 115 -15.73 0.62 -0.12
CA LEU A 115 -17.09 0.28 -0.53
C LEU A 115 -17.66 -0.79 0.40
N SER A 116 -18.55 -0.36 1.31
CA SER A 116 -19.18 -1.17 2.36
C SER A 116 -18.18 -1.64 3.42
N SER A 117 -18.20 -0.96 4.58
CA SER A 117 -17.54 -1.37 5.82
C SER A 117 -18.48 -1.17 7.00
N ASP A 118 -18.51 -2.11 7.95
CA ASP A 118 -19.25 -1.94 9.21
C ASP A 118 -18.45 -1.05 10.18
N ASP A 119 -17.13 -1.26 10.29
CA ASP A 119 -16.18 -0.39 10.97
C ASP A 119 -14.98 -0.09 10.06
N GLY A 120 -14.59 1.18 9.99
CA GLY A 120 -13.59 1.64 9.03
C GLY A 120 -12.87 2.90 9.49
N MET A 121 -11.55 2.80 9.59
CA MET A 121 -10.68 3.91 9.95
C MET A 121 -9.62 4.15 8.87
N VAL A 122 -9.54 5.39 8.39
CA VAL A 122 -8.48 5.85 7.50
C VAL A 122 -7.70 6.95 8.22
N ILE A 123 -6.40 6.72 8.41
CA ILE A 123 -5.46 7.68 8.97
C ILE A 123 -4.45 8.04 7.88
N THR A 124 -4.41 9.32 7.53
CA THR A 124 -3.37 9.86 6.64
C THR A 124 -2.62 10.95 7.39
N ILE A 125 -1.31 10.78 7.51
CA ILE A 125 -0.41 11.75 8.14
C ILE A 125 0.49 12.33 7.06
N LEU A 126 0.34 13.64 6.87
CA LEU A 126 1.03 14.43 5.85
C LEU A 126 2.18 15.22 6.49
N PRO A 127 3.18 15.65 5.68
CA PRO A 127 4.18 16.59 6.13
C PRO A 127 3.57 17.87 6.70
N ILE A 128 4.20 18.42 7.73
CA ILE A 128 3.92 19.77 8.22
C ILE A 128 4.67 20.74 7.29
N ALA A 129 3.94 21.62 6.61
CA ALA A 129 4.48 22.69 5.78
C ALA A 129 5.18 23.78 6.61
#